data_AF-A0A7I7YZ14-F1
#
_entry.id   AF-A0A7I7YZ14-F1
#
_cell.length_a   1.000
_cell.length_b   1.000
_cell.length_c   1.000
_cell.angle_alpha   90.00
_cell.angle_beta   90.00
_cell.angle_gamma   90.00
#
_symmetry.space_group_name_H-M   'P 1'
#
loop_
_entity.id
_entity.type
_entity.pdbx_description
1 polymer ?
#
loop_
_entity_poly.entity_id
_entity_poly.type
_entity_poly.pdbx_seq_one_letter_code
_entity_poly.pdbx_strand_id
1 'polypeptide(L)' 'MVMTGHCASLTVSGVKNVVTVDSADSIDASGFDNRITYHSGAPTISNSGDSNVIQQG' A
#
# COMPACT_ATOMS: atom_id res chain seq x y z
N MET A 1 18.25 -14.12 -7.68
CA MET A 1 17.04 -14.88 -7.28
C MET A 1 16.15 -13.90 -6.52
N VAL A 2 15.15 -13.34 -7.18
CA VAL A 2 14.20 -12.42 -6.53
C VAL A 2 13.05 -13.29 -6.03
N MET A 3 12.90 -13.39 -4.72
CA MET A 3 11.66 -13.88 -4.14
C MET A 3 10.65 -12.74 -4.31
N THR A 4 9.99 -12.70 -5.48
CA THR A 4 8.84 -11.81 -5.70
C THR A 4 7.69 -12.37 -4.87
N GLY A 5 7.65 -11.97 -3.59
CA GLY A 5 6.50 -12.23 -2.75
C GLY A 5 5.35 -11.37 -3.26
N HIS A 6 4.43 -11.98 -4.02
CA HIS A 6 3.13 -11.37 -4.27
C HIS A 6 2.49 -11.13 -2.90
N CYS A 7 2.43 -9.88 -2.46
CA CYS A 7 1.64 -9.53 -1.29
C CYS A 7 0.18 -9.51 -1.72
N ALA A 8 -0.56 -10.59 -1.43
CA ALA A 8 -1.99 -10.66 -1.71
C ALA A 8 -2.76 -9.51 -1.03
N SER A 9 -2.27 -9.05 0.13
CA SER A 9 -2.88 -7.98 0.91
C SER A 9 -1.83 -7.22 1.70
N LEU A 10 -1.84 -5.90 1.58
CA LEU A 10 -1.05 -4.97 2.37
C LEU A 10 -2.00 -4.12 3.22
N THR A 11 -1.87 -4.18 4.54
CA THR A 11 -2.64 -3.33 5.47
C THR A 11 -1.70 -2.36 6.17
N VAL A 12 -2.04 -1.07 6.11
CA VAL A 12 -1.29 0.03 6.71
C VAL A 12 -2.18 0.77 7.70
N SER A 13 -1.82 0.65 8.97
CA SER A 13 -2.53 1.24 10.11
C SER A 13 -1.57 2.09 10.92
N GLY A 14 -2.02 3.22 11.46
CA GLY A 14 -1.19 4.17 12.20
C GLY A 14 -1.16 5.56 11.58
N VAL A 15 -0.15 6.38 11.91
CA VAL A 15 -0.09 7.77 11.48
C VAL A 15 1.27 8.05 10.80
N LYS A 16 1.27 8.66 9.61
CA LYS A 16 2.49 9.01 8.86
C LYS A 16 3.41 7.84 8.54
N ASN A 17 2.85 6.68 8.20
CA ASN A 17 3.66 5.57 7.71
C ASN A 17 4.06 5.79 6.25
N VAL A 18 5.27 5.38 5.89
CA VAL A 18 5.74 5.34 4.50
C VAL A 18 6.02 3.90 4.13
N VAL A 19 5.27 3.38 3.16
CA VAL A 19 5.34 1.99 2.74
C VAL A 19 5.61 1.92 1.24
N THR A 20 6.57 1.09 0.85
CA THR A 20 6.92 0.87 -0.55
C THR A 20 6.86 -0.62 -0.86
N VAL A 21 6.18 -0.97 -1.94
CA VAL A 21 5.86 -2.35 -2.31
C VAL A 21 6.09 -2.54 -3.81
N ASP A 22 6.70 -3.65 -4.21
CA ASP A 22 6.88 -3.96 -5.63
C ASP A 22 5.56 -4.31 -6.33
N SER A 23 4.78 -5.22 -5.75
CA SER A 23 3.42 -5.54 -6.21
C SER A 23 2.51 -5.95 -5.07
N ALA A 24 1.25 -5.51 -5.15
CA ALA A 24 0.19 -5.93 -4.25
C ALA A 24 -1.12 -6.10 -5.02
N ASP A 25 -1.96 -7.03 -4.56
CA ASP A 25 -3.30 -7.25 -5.11
C ASP A 25 -4.35 -6.42 -4.36
N SER A 26 -4.08 -6.09 -3.09
CA SER A 26 -4.93 -5.18 -2.29
C SER A 26 -4.11 -4.34 -1.32
N ILE A 27 -4.49 -3.08 -1.18
CA ILE A 27 -3.87 -2.10 -0.28
C ILE A 27 -4.98 -1.51 0.60
N ASP A 28 -4.94 -1.76 1.89
CA ASP A 28 -5.84 -1.18 2.88
C ASP A 28 -5.11 -0.14 3.72
N ALA A 29 -5.52 1.13 3.60
CA ALA A 29 -5.02 2.25 4.39
C ALA A 29 -6.12 2.70 5.35
N SER A 30 -6.03 2.28 6.61
CA SER A 30 -7.00 2.59 7.67
C SER A 30 -6.51 3.66 8.65
N GLY A 31 -5.25 4.10 8.54
CA GLY A 31 -4.64 5.12 9.39
C GLY A 31 -4.80 6.56 8.90
N PHE A 32 -3.98 7.48 9.42
CA PHE A 32 -3.96 8.90 9.00
C PHE A 32 -2.63 9.27 8.32
N ASP A 33 -2.71 10.03 7.22
CA ASP A 33 -1.54 10.65 6.57
C ASP A 33 -0.48 9.61 6.11
N ASN A 34 -0.91 8.42 5.71
CA ASN A 34 -0.02 7.35 5.25
C ASN A 34 0.34 7.53 3.78
N ARG A 35 1.58 7.21 3.43
CA ARG A 35 2.11 7.28 2.07
C ARG A 35 2.46 5.87 1.59
N ILE A 36 1.75 5.37 0.60
CA ILE A 36 1.99 4.05 0.02
C ILE A 36 2.40 4.22 -1.44
N THR A 37 3.52 3.60 -1.81
CA THR A 37 4.04 3.59 -3.18
C THR A 37 4.12 2.15 -3.68
N TYR A 38 3.47 1.84 -4.81
CA TYR A 38 3.55 0.53 -5.45
C TYR A 38 4.21 0.62 -6.84
N HIS A 39 4.98 -0.39 -7.25
CA HIS A 39 5.69 -0.33 -8.55
C HIS A 39 4.92 -1.02 -9.69
N SER A 40 4.29 -2.16 -9.43
CA SER A 40 3.62 -2.98 -10.44
C SER A 40 2.34 -3.64 -9.92
N GLY A 41 1.46 -4.01 -10.85
CA GLY A 41 0.15 -4.60 -10.54
C GLY A 41 -0.99 -3.58 -10.52
N ALA A 42 -2.19 -4.08 -10.23
CA ALA A 42 -3.40 -3.28 -10.13
C ALA A 42 -4.09 -3.57 -8.78
N PRO A 43 -3.52 -3.06 -7.67
CA PRO A 43 -4.08 -3.31 -6.34
C PRO A 43 -5.48 -2.70 -6.21
N THR A 44 -6.35 -3.42 -5.50
CA THR A 44 -7.59 -2.83 -4.99
C THR A 44 -7.24 -1.91 -3.83
N ILE A 45 -7.48 -0.61 -3.99
CA ILE A 45 -7.18 0.40 -2.96
C ILE A 45 -8.42 0.58 -2.09
N SER A 46 -8.30 0.24 -0.80
CA SER A 46 -9.24 0.54 0.26
C SER A 46 -8.62 1.61 1.14
N ASN A 47 -9.21 2.81 1.16
CA ASN A 47 -8.76 3.90 1.99
C ASN A 47 -9.87 4.23 2.99
N SER A 48 -9.83 3.54 4.13
CA SER A 48 -10.80 3.71 5.22
C SER A 48 -10.37 4.80 6.22
N GLY A 49 -9.12 5.22 6.16
CA GLY A 49 -8.56 6.29 6.96
C GLY A 49 -8.57 7.64 6.25
N ASP A 50 -7.83 8.61 6.77
CA ASP A 50 -7.92 10.01 6.33
C ASP A 50 -6.55 10.56 5.87
N SER A 51 -6.56 11.44 4.87
CA SER A 51 -5.36 12.02 4.27
C SER A 51 -4.31 11.01 3.76
N ASN A 52 -4.68 9.76 3.50
CA ASN A 52 -3.76 8.76 2.95
C ASN A 52 -3.51 9.01 1.45
N VAL A 53 -2.27 8.82 1.02
CA VAL A 53 -1.81 8.97 -0.36
C VAL A 53 -1.25 7.65 -0.87
N ILE A 54 -1.92 7.06 -1.85
CA ILE A 54 -1.49 5.84 -2.52
C ILE A 54 -1.13 6.21 -3.96
N GLN A 55 0.07 5.88 -4.41
CA GLN A 55 0.56 6.22 -5.75
C GLN A 55 1.41 5.11 -6.36
N GLN A 56 1.42 5.06 -7.70
CA GLN A 56 2.35 4.21 -8.42
C GLN A 56 3.70 4.92 -8.59
N GLY A 57 4.79 4.23 -8.26
CA GLY A 57 6.17 4.73 -8.36
C GLY A 57 6.96 4.07 -9.48
#